data_AF-A0A1C0YUS3-F1
#
_entry.id   AF-A0A1C0YUS3-F1
#
_cell.length_a   1.000
_cell.length_b   1.000
_cell.length_c   1.000
_cell.angle_alpha   90.00
_cell.angle_beta   90.00
_cell.angle_gamma   90.00
#
_symmetry.space_group_name_H-M   'P 1'
#
loop_
_entity.id
_entity.type
_entity.pdbx_description
1 polymer ?
#
loop_
_entity_poly.entity_id
_entity_poly.type
_entity_poly.pdbx_seq_one_letter_code
_entity_poly.pdbx_strand_id
1 'polypeptide(L)'
;MRRVMRTFALMWALTAVGLWLGSMLPESVRLPVSIGTFILLIIMIFVRKVRILNAMAYAIPVLIGITLFWTTQFYIEQLGTQLVLTVFGATIAMFVLLGVIGWAMPDIHHMGSYLFAALLVLIVFMFIFISVPVSNVVALGFACAVVLLFVLYTIYDFNQMRYGHIEEQEVVVHALNLYLDFINLFVRVLEIVWRAKDA
;
A
#
# COMPACT_ATOMS: atom_id res chain seq x y z
N MET A 1 -7.57 -0.19 18.53
CA MET A 1 -8.24 -0.99 17.47
C MET A 1 -9.51 -0.36 16.86
N ARG A 2 -10.66 -0.28 17.56
CA ARG A 2 -11.96 0.12 16.93
C ARG A 2 -11.92 1.46 16.17
N ARG A 3 -11.24 2.47 16.72
CA ARG A 3 -11.08 3.78 16.06
C ARG A 3 -10.21 3.68 14.80
N VAL A 4 -9.07 2.98 14.88
CA VAL A 4 -8.18 2.73 13.74
C VAL A 4 -8.93 2.04 12.59
N MET A 5 -9.69 0.97 12.88
CA MET A 5 -10.46 0.25 11.85
C MET A 5 -11.54 1.10 11.18
N ARG A 6 -12.17 2.02 11.92
CA ARG A 6 -13.12 2.98 11.33
C ARG A 6 -12.42 3.97 10.42
N THR A 7 -11.27 4.50 10.84
CA THR A 7 -10.46 5.40 10.01
C THR A 7 -9.94 4.69 8.77
N PHE A 8 -9.49 3.44 8.89
CA PHE A 8 -9.10 2.58 7.76
C PHE A 8 -10.26 2.39 6.77
N ALA A 9 -11.47 2.10 7.25
CA ALA A 9 -12.66 2.01 6.39
C ALA A 9 -13.00 3.35 5.71
N LEU A 10 -12.80 4.48 6.40
CA LEU A 10 -12.96 5.81 5.81
C LEU A 10 -11.92 6.07 4.71
N MET A 11 -10.68 5.60 4.86
CA MET A 11 -9.67 5.71 3.81
C MET A 11 -10.11 4.98 2.54
N TRP A 12 -10.73 3.80 2.64
CA TRP A 12 -11.33 3.13 1.48
C TRP A 12 -12.45 3.93 0.81
N ALA A 13 -13.28 4.62 1.59
CA ALA A 13 -14.29 5.52 1.03
C ALA A 13 -13.64 6.69 0.28
N LEU A 14 -12.55 7.26 0.82
CA LEU A 14 -11.76 8.29 0.15
C LEU A 14 -11.06 7.77 -1.12
N THR A 15 -10.57 6.53 -1.11
CA THR A 15 -10.04 5.86 -2.31
C THR A 15 -11.11 5.71 -3.37
N ALA A 16 -12.35 5.36 -3.00
CA ALA A 16 -13.46 5.29 -3.94
C ALA A 16 -13.76 6.66 -4.58
N VAL A 17 -13.69 7.74 -3.80
CA VAL A 17 -13.77 9.12 -4.34
C VAL A 17 -12.61 9.38 -5.30
N GLY A 18 -11.38 8.98 -4.95
CA GLY A 18 -10.21 9.10 -5.82
C GLY A 18 -10.36 8.32 -7.13
N LEU A 19 -10.88 7.09 -7.08
CA LEU A 19 -11.16 6.26 -8.26
C LEU A 19 -12.18 6.94 -9.19
N TRP A 20 -13.25 7.47 -8.60
CA TRP A 20 -14.26 8.21 -9.34
C TRP A 20 -13.66 9.46 -10.01
N LEU A 21 -12.87 10.26 -9.28
CA LEU A 21 -12.15 11.40 -9.85
C LEU A 21 -11.18 10.97 -10.96
N GLY A 22 -10.44 9.88 -10.76
CA GLY A 22 -9.52 9.32 -11.74
C GLY A 22 -10.18 8.98 -13.06
N SER A 23 -11.43 8.50 -13.02
CA SER A 23 -12.21 8.19 -14.23
C SER A 23 -12.63 9.42 -15.05
N MET A 24 -12.64 10.61 -14.44
CA MET A 24 -13.02 11.87 -15.09
C MET A 24 -11.81 12.69 -15.57
N LEU A 25 -10.62 12.37 -15.09
CA LEU A 25 -9.39 13.10 -15.39
C LEU A 25 -8.73 12.55 -16.67
N PRO A 26 -8.00 13.39 -17.43
CA PRO A 26 -7.21 12.91 -18.56
C PRO A 26 -5.96 12.15 -18.09
N GLU A 27 -5.47 11.21 -18.91
CA GLU A 27 -4.31 10.36 -18.59
C GLU A 27 -3.02 11.17 -18.33
N SER A 28 -2.91 12.38 -18.88
CA SER A 28 -1.77 13.29 -18.64
C SER A 28 -1.55 13.63 -17.16
N VAL A 29 -2.59 13.53 -16.33
CA VAL A 29 -2.53 13.79 -14.88
C VAL A 29 -1.95 12.61 -14.09
N ARG A 30 -1.87 11.41 -14.68
CA ARG A 30 -1.38 10.19 -14.01
C ARG A 30 0.02 10.36 -13.42
N LEU A 31 0.99 10.78 -14.24
CA LEU A 31 2.38 10.91 -13.80
C LEU A 31 2.56 11.98 -12.72
N PRO A 32 2.04 13.22 -12.87
CA PRO A 32 2.09 14.23 -11.83
C PRO A 32 1.49 13.77 -10.49
N VAL A 33 0.34 13.10 -10.50
CA VAL A 33 -0.30 12.63 -9.27
C VAL A 33 0.50 11.51 -8.61
N SER A 34 1.04 10.56 -9.39
CA SER A 34 1.91 9.50 -8.85
C SER A 34 3.17 10.06 -8.20
N ILE A 35 3.85 11.00 -8.86
CA ILE A 35 5.04 11.67 -8.33
C ILE A 35 4.69 12.47 -7.07
N GLY A 36 3.60 13.24 -7.11
CA GLY A 36 3.12 14.01 -5.96
C GLY A 36 2.79 13.12 -4.76
N THR A 37 2.14 11.98 -4.98
CA THR A 37 1.81 11.01 -3.93
C THR A 37 3.08 10.41 -3.32
N PHE A 38 4.04 10.02 -4.15
CA PHE A 38 5.31 9.47 -3.68
C PHE A 38 6.10 10.51 -2.85
N ILE A 39 6.20 11.75 -3.33
CA ILE A 39 6.83 12.85 -2.59
C ILE A 39 6.13 13.08 -1.24
N LEU A 40 4.79 13.07 -1.23
CA LEU A 40 4.00 13.26 -0.02
C LEU A 40 4.28 12.17 1.03
N LEU A 41 4.39 10.92 0.61
CA LEU A 41 4.77 9.80 1.48
C LEU A 41 6.19 9.96 2.03
N ILE A 42 7.15 10.37 1.20
CA ILE A 42 8.52 10.65 1.65
C ILE A 42 8.55 11.80 2.67
N ILE A 43 7.81 12.88 2.43
CA ILE A 43 7.72 14.01 3.37
C ILE A 43 7.17 13.53 4.73
N MET A 44 6.16 12.65 4.74
CA MET A 44 5.59 12.14 5.98
C MET A 44 6.59 11.36 6.84
N ILE A 45 7.59 10.71 6.26
CA ILE A 45 8.66 10.03 7.00
C ILE A 45 9.47 11.03 7.84
N PHE A 46 9.67 12.26 7.34
CA PHE A 46 10.48 13.28 8.01
C PHE A 46 9.68 14.26 8.87
N VAL A 47 8.38 14.40 8.65
CA VAL A 47 7.53 15.30 9.43
C VAL A 47 7.18 14.68 10.77
N ARG A 48 7.52 15.38 11.87
CA ARG A 48 7.19 14.95 13.25
C ARG A 48 5.92 15.62 13.82
N LYS A 49 5.30 16.54 13.09
CA LYS A 49 4.12 17.29 13.54
C LYS A 49 2.84 16.51 13.25
N VAL A 50 2.29 15.85 14.27
CA VAL A 50 1.08 15.02 14.24
C VAL A 50 -0.13 15.66 13.55
N ARG A 51 -0.39 16.96 13.75
CA ARG A 51 -1.51 17.66 13.11
C ARG A 51 -1.37 17.73 11.58
N ILE A 52 -0.15 17.96 11.10
CA ILE A 52 0.14 18.04 9.66
C ILE A 52 0.08 16.63 9.05
N LEU A 53 0.62 15.63 9.76
CA LEU A 53 0.52 14.23 9.37
C LEU A 53 -0.93 13.78 9.17
N ASN A 54 -1.83 14.13 10.10
CA ASN A 54 -3.23 13.72 10.00
C ASN A 54 -3.94 14.36 8.80
N ALA A 55 -3.66 15.62 8.47
CA ALA A 55 -4.22 16.26 7.29
C ALA A 55 -3.70 15.62 5.99
N MET A 56 -2.39 15.37 5.91
CA MET A 56 -1.76 14.72 4.75
C MET A 56 -2.24 13.27 4.58
N ALA A 57 -2.44 12.55 5.69
CA ALA A 57 -2.87 11.16 5.70
C ALA A 57 -4.25 10.95 5.07
N TYR A 58 -5.16 11.92 5.14
CA TYR A 58 -6.46 11.83 4.46
C TYR A 58 -6.39 12.21 2.98
N ALA A 59 -5.40 12.99 2.55
CA ALA A 59 -5.20 13.28 1.13
C ALA A 59 -4.64 12.07 0.38
N ILE A 60 -3.80 11.25 1.03
CA ILE A 60 -3.13 10.10 0.41
C ILE A 60 -4.11 9.09 -0.20
N PRO A 61 -5.16 8.60 0.49
CA PRO A 61 -6.10 7.66 -0.09
C PRO A 61 -6.81 8.20 -1.34
N VAL A 62 -7.11 9.49 -1.39
CA VAL A 62 -7.72 10.13 -2.57
C VAL A 62 -6.75 10.11 -3.75
N LEU A 63 -5.50 10.55 -3.53
CA LEU A 63 -4.47 10.57 -4.57
C LEU A 63 -4.12 9.16 -5.06
N ILE A 64 -4.03 8.20 -4.15
CA ILE A 64 -3.85 6.78 -4.47
C ILE A 64 -5.07 6.25 -5.23
N GLY A 65 -6.29 6.64 -4.89
CA GLY A 65 -7.49 6.25 -5.65
C GLY A 65 -7.42 6.72 -7.11
N ILE A 66 -6.95 7.95 -7.36
CA ILE A 66 -6.78 8.48 -8.72
C ILE A 66 -5.76 7.64 -9.50
N THR A 67 -4.61 7.31 -8.92
CA THR A 67 -3.58 6.52 -9.61
C THR A 67 -4.00 5.06 -9.77
N LEU A 68 -4.68 4.50 -8.78
CA LEU A 68 -5.19 3.13 -8.79
C LEU A 68 -6.23 2.92 -9.90
N PHE A 69 -7.00 3.94 -10.28
CA PHE A 69 -7.90 3.85 -11.43
C PHE A 69 -7.13 3.42 -12.69
N TRP A 70 -6.07 4.16 -13.06
CA TRP A 70 -5.26 3.86 -14.24
C TRP A 70 -4.53 2.52 -14.12
N THR A 71 -3.98 2.21 -12.94
CA THR A 71 -3.32 0.94 -12.69
C THR A 71 -4.28 -0.24 -12.86
N THR A 72 -5.50 -0.14 -12.35
CA THR A 72 -6.50 -1.20 -12.48
C THR A 72 -7.02 -1.32 -13.90
N GLN A 73 -7.22 -0.22 -14.64
CA GLN A 73 -7.57 -0.27 -16.06
C GLN A 73 -6.50 -1.01 -16.87
N PHE A 74 -5.21 -0.70 -16.66
CA PHE A 74 -4.11 -1.42 -17.31
C PHE A 74 -4.20 -2.94 -17.05
N TYR A 75 -4.36 -3.37 -15.79
CA TYR A 75 -4.46 -4.80 -15.49
C TYR A 75 -5.76 -5.43 -16.02
N ILE A 76 -6.87 -4.70 -16.08
CA ILE A 76 -8.12 -5.18 -16.68
C ILE A 76 -7.92 -5.44 -18.19
N GLU A 77 -7.21 -4.56 -18.90
CA GLU A 77 -6.89 -4.76 -20.32
C GLU A 77 -5.98 -5.98 -20.55
N GLN A 78 -4.99 -6.20 -19.67
CA GLN A 78 -4.02 -7.28 -19.83
C GLN A 78 -4.51 -8.66 -19.33
N LEU A 79 -5.35 -8.68 -18.28
CA LEU A 79 -5.74 -9.89 -17.56
C LEU A 79 -7.23 -10.21 -17.63
N GLY A 80 -8.07 -9.23 -17.99
CA GLY A 80 -9.51 -9.31 -17.91
C GLY A 80 -10.08 -8.98 -16.53
N THR A 81 -11.28 -8.42 -16.50
CA THR A 81 -11.96 -7.96 -15.28
C THR A 81 -12.13 -9.06 -14.23
N GLN A 82 -12.48 -10.28 -14.66
CA GLN A 82 -12.74 -11.39 -13.74
C GLN A 82 -11.50 -11.77 -12.92
N LEU A 83 -10.31 -11.78 -13.54
CA LEU A 83 -9.09 -12.12 -12.83
C LEU A 83 -8.70 -11.02 -11.85
N VAL A 84 -8.82 -9.74 -12.24
CA VAL A 84 -8.54 -8.60 -11.36
C VAL A 84 -9.44 -8.62 -10.12
N LEU A 85 -10.74 -8.89 -10.28
CA LEU A 85 -11.67 -9.03 -9.16
C LEU A 85 -11.34 -10.23 -8.27
N THR A 86 -10.93 -11.35 -8.87
CA THR A 86 -10.50 -12.54 -8.12
C THR A 86 -9.26 -12.24 -7.28
N VAL A 87 -8.26 -11.56 -7.86
CA VAL A 87 -7.06 -11.12 -7.15
C VAL A 87 -7.41 -10.16 -6.02
N PHE A 88 -8.29 -9.19 -6.24
CA PHE A 88 -8.75 -8.27 -5.20
C PHE A 88 -9.41 -9.02 -4.03
N GLY A 89 -10.33 -9.96 -4.32
CA GLY A 89 -10.97 -10.79 -3.30
C GLY A 89 -9.97 -11.66 -2.53
N ALA A 90 -8.98 -12.23 -3.22
CA ALA A 90 -7.89 -12.99 -2.59
C ALA A 90 -7.02 -12.10 -1.69
N THR A 91 -6.72 -10.85 -2.10
CA THR A 91 -5.99 -9.90 -1.26
C THR A 91 -6.77 -9.54 0.00
N ILE A 92 -8.10 -9.36 -0.07
CA ILE A 92 -8.94 -9.16 1.13
C ILE A 92 -8.81 -10.34 2.08
N ALA A 93 -8.98 -11.57 1.58
CA ALA A 93 -8.86 -12.77 2.40
C ALA A 93 -7.47 -12.88 3.05
N MET A 94 -6.41 -12.66 2.27
CA MET A 94 -5.03 -12.66 2.76
C MET A 94 -4.83 -11.60 3.84
N PHE A 95 -5.25 -10.35 3.61
CA PHE A 95 -5.07 -9.27 4.58
C PHE A 95 -5.80 -9.56 5.90
N VAL A 96 -7.01 -10.11 5.84
CA VAL A 96 -7.77 -10.53 7.04
C VAL A 96 -7.03 -11.64 7.79
N LEU A 97 -6.54 -12.66 7.09
CA LEU A 97 -5.78 -13.76 7.70
C LEU A 97 -4.50 -13.25 8.36
N LEU A 98 -3.74 -12.39 7.68
CA LEU A 98 -2.53 -11.77 8.23
C LEU A 98 -2.84 -10.92 9.46
N GLY A 99 -3.97 -10.19 9.45
CA GLY A 99 -4.40 -9.43 10.62
C GLY A 99 -4.75 -10.30 11.82
N VAL A 100 -5.39 -11.45 11.60
CA VAL A 100 -5.65 -12.44 12.66
C VAL A 100 -4.32 -13.02 13.19
N ILE A 101 -3.39 -13.35 12.30
CA ILE A 101 -2.06 -13.86 12.68
C ILE A 101 -1.30 -12.82 13.52
N GLY A 102 -1.20 -11.58 13.04
CA GLY A 102 -0.50 -10.49 13.74
C GLY A 102 -1.13 -10.18 15.09
N TRP A 103 -2.46 -10.22 15.17
CA TRP A 103 -3.17 -10.07 16.42
C TRP A 103 -2.87 -11.21 17.40
N ALA A 104 -2.77 -12.46 16.93
CA ALA A 104 -2.54 -13.63 17.77
C ALA A 104 -1.08 -13.81 18.22
N MET A 105 -0.11 -13.27 17.47
CA MET A 105 1.32 -13.36 17.76
C MET A 105 1.72 -12.66 19.08
N PRO A 106 2.83 -13.09 19.71
CA PRO A 106 3.42 -12.35 20.83
C PRO A 106 3.92 -10.97 20.39
N ASP A 107 4.26 -10.12 21.34
CA ASP A 107 4.78 -8.77 21.07
C ASP A 107 6.07 -8.83 20.24
N ILE A 108 6.01 -8.25 19.03
CA ILE A 108 7.11 -8.17 18.08
C ILE A 108 7.58 -6.72 17.85
N HIS A 109 7.48 -5.85 18.86
CA HIS A 109 7.80 -4.43 18.70
C HIS A 109 9.17 -4.11 18.11
N HIS A 110 10.17 -4.94 18.41
CA HIS A 110 11.53 -4.81 17.88
C HIS A 110 11.63 -4.97 16.36
N MET A 111 10.63 -5.56 15.69
CA MET A 111 10.65 -5.78 14.24
C MET A 111 10.54 -4.50 13.42
N GLY A 112 10.01 -3.41 13.98
CA GLY A 112 9.73 -2.18 13.24
C GLY A 112 10.96 -1.57 12.56
N SER A 113 12.12 -1.58 13.23
CA SER A 113 13.37 -1.03 12.66
C SER A 113 13.89 -1.86 11.48
N TYR A 114 13.77 -3.19 11.55
CA TYR A 114 14.17 -4.09 10.47
C TYR A 114 13.25 -3.97 9.26
N LEU A 115 11.94 -3.88 9.48
CA LEU A 115 10.97 -3.67 8.40
C LEU A 115 11.18 -2.31 7.73
N PHE A 116 11.47 -1.27 8.50
CA PHE A 116 11.77 0.05 7.96
C PHE A 116 13.05 0.07 7.13
N ALA A 117 14.12 -0.58 7.61
CA ALA A 117 15.35 -0.73 6.86
C ALA A 117 15.12 -1.48 5.53
N ALA A 118 14.36 -2.58 5.57
CA ALA A 118 14.02 -3.35 4.37
C ALA A 118 13.20 -2.52 3.36
N LEU A 119 12.25 -1.70 3.84
CA LEU A 119 11.49 -0.78 3.00
C LEU A 119 12.39 0.24 2.29
N LEU A 120 13.34 0.85 3.02
CA LEU A 120 14.30 1.78 2.43
C LEU A 120 15.15 1.14 1.35
N VAL A 121 15.60 -0.11 1.57
CA VAL A 121 16.34 -0.87 0.56
C VAL A 121 15.51 -1.05 -0.70
N LEU A 122 14.25 -1.50 -0.58
CA LEU A 122 13.38 -1.66 -1.75
C LEU A 122 13.11 -0.34 -2.48
N ILE A 123 12.95 0.77 -1.75
CA ILE A 123 12.81 2.11 -2.34
C ILE A 123 14.06 2.49 -3.16
N VAL A 124 15.27 2.23 -2.64
CA VAL A 124 16.52 2.48 -3.38
C VAL A 124 16.57 1.65 -4.66
N PHE A 125 16.18 0.37 -4.61
CA PHE A 125 16.08 -0.46 -5.80
C PHE A 125 15.07 0.06 -6.82
N MET A 126 13.93 0.63 -6.38
CA MET A 126 12.98 1.27 -7.32
C MET A 126 13.65 2.39 -8.11
N PHE A 127 14.47 3.24 -7.48
CA PHE A 127 15.19 4.31 -8.19
C PHE A 127 16.21 3.77 -9.19
N ILE A 128 16.93 2.70 -8.83
CA ILE A 128 17.87 2.04 -9.73
C ILE A 128 17.11 1.50 -10.96
N PHE A 129 15.99 0.80 -10.76
CA PHE A 129 15.22 0.19 -11.85
C PHE A 129 14.53 1.20 -12.77
N ILE A 130 14.37 2.46 -12.35
CA ILE A 130 13.93 3.53 -13.26
C ILE A 130 15.03 3.88 -14.29
N SER A 131 16.30 3.73 -13.92
CA SER A 131 17.44 4.14 -14.76
C SER A 131 17.99 3.02 -15.63
N VAL A 132 17.72 1.75 -15.31
CA VAL A 132 18.20 0.60 -16.07
C VAL A 132 17.06 -0.35 -16.45
N PRO A 133 17.05 -0.87 -17.70
CA PRO A 133 16.09 -1.89 -18.08
C PRO A 133 16.35 -3.17 -17.29
N VAL A 134 15.30 -3.70 -16.65
CA VAL A 134 15.35 -4.95 -15.89
C VAL A 134 14.64 -6.07 -16.64
N SER A 135 15.16 -7.29 -16.53
CA SER A 135 14.50 -8.47 -17.10
C SER A 135 13.20 -8.79 -16.37
N ASN A 136 12.27 -9.50 -17.04
CA ASN A 136 10.99 -9.87 -16.42
C ASN A 136 11.19 -10.70 -15.13
N VAL A 137 12.17 -11.60 -15.11
CA VAL A 137 12.50 -12.42 -13.94
C VAL A 137 12.94 -11.57 -12.75
N VAL A 138 13.79 -10.56 -12.98
CA VAL A 138 14.23 -9.65 -11.91
C VAL A 138 13.07 -8.82 -11.39
N ALA A 139 12.22 -8.30 -12.29
CA ALA A 139 11.05 -7.53 -11.89
C ALA A 139 10.01 -8.36 -11.12
N LEU A 140 9.79 -9.62 -11.53
CA LEU A 140 8.95 -10.58 -10.82
C LEU A 140 9.50 -10.87 -9.42
N GLY A 141 10.80 -11.17 -9.31
CA GLY A 141 11.47 -11.39 -8.03
C GLY A 141 11.37 -10.18 -7.09
N PHE A 142 11.51 -8.98 -7.65
CA PHE A 142 11.31 -7.74 -6.90
C PHE A 142 9.88 -7.57 -6.41
N ALA A 143 8.87 -7.82 -7.26
CA ALA A 143 7.47 -7.75 -6.87
C ALA A 143 7.16 -8.74 -5.73
N CYS A 144 7.69 -9.97 -5.79
CA CYS A 144 7.58 -10.95 -4.71
C CYS A 144 8.23 -10.45 -3.41
N ALA A 145 9.42 -9.84 -3.47
CA ALA A 145 10.08 -9.28 -2.29
C ALA A 145 9.25 -8.15 -1.65
N VAL A 146 8.64 -7.29 -2.47
CA VAL A 146 7.73 -6.24 -1.99
C VAL A 146 6.50 -6.85 -1.32
N VAL A 147 5.87 -7.88 -1.91
CA VAL A 147 4.74 -8.59 -1.28
C VAL A 147 5.15 -9.16 0.08
N LEU A 148 6.26 -9.88 0.15
CA LEU A 148 6.75 -10.46 1.41
C LEU A 148 6.97 -9.39 2.48
N LEU A 149 7.54 -8.24 2.11
CA LEU A 149 7.72 -7.14 3.05
C LEU A 149 6.38 -6.63 3.59
N PHE A 150 5.39 -6.40 2.72
CA PHE A 150 4.08 -5.89 3.15
C PHE A 150 3.24 -6.93 3.89
N VAL A 151 3.46 -8.23 3.64
CA VAL A 151 2.92 -9.31 4.47
C VAL A 151 3.42 -9.16 5.91
N LEU A 152 4.74 -8.94 6.08
CA LEU A 152 5.33 -8.76 7.41
C LEU A 152 4.90 -7.45 8.08
N TYR A 153 4.79 -6.35 7.32
CA TYR A 153 4.23 -5.09 7.84
C TYR A 153 2.78 -5.27 8.30
N THR A 154 1.94 -5.96 7.53
CA THR A 154 0.54 -6.20 7.92
C THR A 154 0.47 -6.92 9.26
N ILE A 155 1.25 -8.01 9.42
CA ILE A 155 1.34 -8.75 10.69
C ILE A 155 1.80 -7.83 11.82
N TYR A 156 2.86 -7.05 11.58
CA TYR A 156 3.44 -6.13 12.56
C TYR A 156 2.45 -5.04 12.98
N ASP A 157 1.75 -4.40 12.05
CA ASP A 157 0.80 -3.32 12.33
C ASP A 157 -0.40 -3.82 13.12
N PHE A 158 -0.92 -5.01 12.82
CA PHE A 158 -1.95 -5.65 13.63
C PHE A 158 -1.46 -6.02 15.03
N ASN A 159 -0.21 -6.47 15.17
CA ASN A 159 0.39 -6.73 16.46
C ASN A 159 0.54 -5.44 17.29
N GLN A 160 1.00 -4.35 16.66
CA GLN A 160 1.13 -3.04 17.31
C GLN A 160 -0.21 -2.43 17.71
N MET A 161 -1.28 -2.72 16.98
CA MET A 161 -2.62 -2.32 17.41
C MET A 161 -3.12 -3.04 18.68
N ARG A 162 -2.53 -4.20 19.00
CA ARG A 162 -2.86 -4.98 20.21
C ARG A 162 -1.98 -4.58 21.39
N TYR A 163 -0.67 -4.49 21.19
CA TYR A 163 0.32 -4.28 22.26
C TYR A 163 0.78 -2.83 22.40
N GLY A 164 0.70 -2.04 21.34
CA GLY A 164 1.08 -0.63 21.33
C GLY A 164 0.02 0.27 21.99
N HIS A 165 0.50 1.28 22.71
CA HIS A 165 -0.33 2.35 23.25
C HIS A 165 -0.58 3.39 22.15
N ILE A 166 -1.64 3.21 21.36
CA ILE A 166 -1.99 4.14 20.28
C ILE A 166 -2.69 5.37 20.87
N GLU A 167 -2.03 6.52 20.80
CA GLU A 167 -2.64 7.80 21.19
C GLU A 167 -3.70 8.23 20.17
N GLU A 168 -4.65 9.07 20.59
CA GLU A 168 -5.75 9.53 19.71
C GLU A 168 -5.23 10.20 18.43
N GLN A 169 -4.11 10.90 18.53
CA GLN A 169 -3.47 11.61 17.43
C GLN A 169 -2.78 10.68 16.42
N GLU A 170 -2.42 9.46 16.82
CA GLU A 170 -1.71 8.47 16.00
C GLU A 170 -2.67 7.53 15.27
N VAL A 171 -3.95 7.50 15.65
CA VAL A 171 -4.99 6.66 15.04
C VAL A 171 -5.01 6.76 13.52
N VAL A 172 -4.83 7.98 12.98
CA VAL A 172 -4.85 8.21 11.53
C VAL A 172 -3.62 7.63 10.85
N VAL A 173 -2.45 7.75 11.47
CA VAL A 173 -1.19 7.20 10.93
C VAL A 173 -1.23 5.68 10.92
N HIS A 174 -1.70 5.04 12.01
CA HIS A 174 -1.87 3.58 12.03
C HIS A 174 -2.88 3.09 10.99
N ALA A 175 -3.98 3.82 10.79
CA ALA A 175 -4.94 3.48 9.74
C ALA A 175 -4.34 3.63 8.34
N LEU A 176 -3.50 4.65 8.14
CA LEU A 176 -2.79 4.87 6.88
C LEU A 176 -1.80 3.74 6.60
N ASN A 177 -1.06 3.26 7.59
CA ASN A 177 -0.11 2.17 7.38
C ASN A 177 -0.83 0.90 6.94
N LEU A 178 -1.90 0.49 7.63
CA LEU A 178 -2.75 -0.63 7.19
C LEU A 178 -3.30 -0.45 5.77
N TYR A 179 -3.71 0.78 5.42
CA TYR A 179 -4.18 1.12 4.09
C TYR A 179 -3.08 0.94 3.04
N LEU A 180 -1.88 1.45 3.30
CA LEU A 180 -0.73 1.30 2.42
C LEU A 180 -0.30 -0.16 2.30
N ASP A 181 -0.32 -0.92 3.39
CA ASP A 181 -0.03 -2.36 3.39
C ASP A 181 -0.96 -3.11 2.45
N PHE A 182 -2.27 -2.89 2.58
CA PHE A 182 -3.24 -3.52 1.70
C PHE A 182 -3.01 -3.12 0.24
N ILE A 183 -2.90 -1.82 -0.06
CA ILE A 183 -2.79 -1.33 -1.44
C ILE A 183 -1.54 -1.90 -2.10
N ASN A 184 -0.41 -1.94 -1.38
CA ASN A 184 0.82 -2.52 -1.90
C ASN A 184 0.69 -4.03 -2.12
N LEU A 185 0.07 -4.78 -1.19
CA LEU A 185 -0.23 -6.19 -1.43
C LEU A 185 -1.06 -6.39 -2.69
N PHE A 186 -2.15 -5.64 -2.84
CA PHE A 186 -3.06 -5.77 -3.98
C PHE A 186 -2.35 -5.50 -5.32
N VAL A 187 -1.71 -4.34 -5.45
CA VAL A 187 -1.06 -3.94 -6.71
C VAL A 187 0.11 -4.86 -7.05
N ARG A 188 0.88 -5.31 -6.06
CA ARG A 188 2.02 -6.20 -6.32
C ARG A 188 1.61 -7.63 -6.62
N VAL A 189 0.53 -8.14 -6.03
CA VAL A 189 -0.04 -9.44 -6.45
C VAL A 189 -0.57 -9.35 -7.89
N LEU A 190 -1.24 -8.26 -8.28
CA LEU A 190 -1.61 -8.03 -9.68
C LEU A 190 -0.39 -8.01 -10.61
N GLU A 191 0.68 -7.31 -10.22
CA GLU A 191 1.92 -7.27 -10.99
C GLU A 191 2.53 -8.66 -11.17
N ILE A 192 2.57 -9.47 -10.10
CA ILE A 192 3.08 -10.83 -10.14
C ILE A 192 2.25 -11.68 -11.11
N VAL A 193 0.92 -11.65 -10.99
CA VAL A 193 0.02 -12.42 -11.86
C VAL A 193 0.18 -12.02 -13.32
N TRP A 194 0.30 -10.72 -13.60
CA TRP A 194 0.57 -10.22 -14.94
C TRP A 194 1.91 -10.68 -15.49
N ARG A 195 3.00 -10.50 -14.75
CA ARG A 195 4.35 -10.89 -15.20
C ARG A 195 4.52 -12.39 -15.35
N ALA A 196 3.84 -13.18 -14.53
CA ALA A 196 3.88 -14.64 -14.57
C ALA A 196 3.11 -15.22 -15.76
N LYS A 197 2.15 -14.47 -16.33
CA LYS A 197 1.47 -14.85 -17.58
C LYS A 197 2.41 -14.81 -18.78
N ASP A 198 3.38 -13.90 -18.75
CA ASP A 198 4.33 -13.63 -19.84
C ASP A 198 5.71 -14.30 -19.62
N ALA A 199 5.84 -15.17 -18.61
CA ALA A 199 7.08 -15.89 -18.26
C ALA A 199 7.06 -17.33 -18.79
#